data_AF-A0AAY3ZUQ5-F1
#
_entry.id   AF-A0AAY3ZUQ5-F1
#
_cell.length_a   1.000
_cell.length_b   1.000
_cell.length_c   1.000
_cell.angle_alpha   90.00
_cell.angle_beta   90.00
_cell.angle_gamma   90.00
#
_symmetry.space_group_name_H-M   'P 1'
#
loop_
_entity.id
_entity.type
_entity.pdbx_description
1 polymer ?
#
loop_
_entity_poly.entity_id
_entity_poly.type
_entity_poly.pdbx_seq_one_letter_code
_entity_poly.pdbx_strand_id
1 'polypeptide(L)'
;GPGISMMAVSVFTGVRLLSIGDANGEIQRHSEQQALRLEVKSSPDAAVINLSNNEDTSVFKCSLSHETECSRVGKQSFIVTLGCNSVLLQFPTQADFCSFYNVVKSCTGQNSAPSVFSERTEEASAVQYFQFYGYLSQQQNMMQDYVRTGTYQRAILQNHTDFKDKVVLDVGCGSGILSFFAAQAGARKVYAVEASTMAQHAEELVKSNGLSERVVVVPGKVEEVGLPEQVDIIISEPMGYMLFNERMLESYLHAKKFLKPGGNMFPTIGDVHVAPFTDEQLYMEQFTKANFWYQQSFHGVDLSALRGAAVEEYFKQPVVDTFDVRVLMAKSVKYTVNFLEVKEADLHRIKIPFKFHMMQSGLVHGLAFWFDVAFMGSVMTVWLSTAPTEPLTHWYQVRCLLQSPLFTKVGDTLTGTAVLIANKRQSYDISIVAEVEQTGSKATNTLDLKNPFFRYTGSSPAPPPGSHYTSPSENIWNTAGTYNMNQNVTGVPAAYDLSAVMGTGAAVPQNNLIPAGGVNHTPSRVGSIMSTGLMQGNAADQPEAPAAGVHYPISGQFPMGGSSVTMASPVAISGSTIHYGS
;
A
#
# COMPACT_ATOMS: atom_id res chain seq x y z
N GLY A 1 -3.53 25.75 56.35
CA GLY A 1 -3.94 24.33 56.41
C GLY A 1 -3.98 23.80 55.01
N PRO A 2 -3.36 22.65 54.71
CA PRO A 2 -3.40 22.10 53.36
C PRO A 2 -4.79 21.53 53.10
N GLY A 3 -5.36 21.87 51.94
CA GLY A 3 -6.68 21.46 51.51
C GLY A 3 -6.76 19.95 51.30
N ILE A 4 -7.84 19.36 51.81
CA ILE A 4 -8.20 17.96 51.59
C ILE A 4 -8.58 17.83 50.11
N SER A 5 -7.75 17.14 49.32
CA SER A 5 -8.12 16.71 47.97
C SER A 5 -9.33 15.78 48.08
N MET A 6 -10.50 16.20 47.60
CA MET A 6 -11.68 15.33 47.54
C MET A 6 -11.41 14.17 46.58
N MET A 7 -11.35 12.94 47.08
CA MET A 7 -11.36 11.74 46.24
C MET A 7 -12.77 11.55 45.67
N ALA A 8 -12.88 11.41 44.35
CA ALA A 8 -14.15 11.08 43.71
C ALA A 8 -14.44 9.59 43.88
N VAL A 9 -15.59 9.28 44.50
CA VAL A 9 -16.06 7.91 44.75
C VAL A 9 -17.21 7.59 43.80
N SER A 10 -17.04 6.57 42.97
CA SER A 10 -18.09 6.04 42.09
C SER A 10 -18.51 4.65 42.57
N VAL A 11 -19.80 4.33 42.47
CA VAL A 11 -20.35 3.04 42.93
C VAL A 11 -21.16 2.40 41.81
N PHE A 12 -20.86 1.14 41.53
CA PHE A 12 -21.56 0.30 40.55
C PHE A 12 -22.14 -0.92 41.26
N THR A 13 -23.40 -1.25 41.01
CA THR A 13 -24.07 -2.42 41.58
C THR A 13 -24.26 -3.49 40.52
N GLY A 14 -24.33 -4.76 40.93
CA GLY A 14 -24.56 -5.86 39.98
C GLY A 14 -23.32 -6.32 39.22
N VAL A 15 -22.12 -5.87 39.62
CA VAL A 15 -20.86 -6.28 38.99
C VAL A 15 -20.55 -7.73 39.37
N ARG A 16 -20.12 -8.53 38.41
CA ARG A 16 -19.72 -9.93 38.63
C ARG A 16 -18.21 -10.06 38.51
N LEU A 17 -17.62 -10.83 39.41
CA LEU A 17 -16.21 -11.15 39.43
C LEU A 17 -16.00 -12.55 38.86
N LEU A 18 -15.17 -12.66 37.81
CA LEU A 18 -14.78 -13.91 37.18
C LEU A 18 -13.25 -14.03 37.30
N SER A 19 -12.74 -15.17 37.76
CA SER A 19 -11.30 -15.42 37.83
C SER A 19 -10.87 -16.23 36.61
N ILE A 20 -9.73 -15.90 36.03
CA ILE A 20 -9.09 -16.71 34.99
C ILE A 20 -7.86 -17.32 35.65
N GLY A 21 -7.90 -18.63 35.88
CA GLY A 21 -6.83 -19.39 36.54
C GLY A 21 -5.77 -19.90 35.56
N ASP A 22 -4.58 -20.13 36.11
CA ASP A 22 -3.29 -20.32 35.45
C ASP A 22 -3.22 -21.45 34.38
N ALA A 23 -2.26 -21.27 33.45
CA ALA A 23 -1.71 -22.14 32.40
C ALA A 23 -2.65 -22.79 31.36
N ASN A 24 -3.92 -23.05 31.66
CA ASN A 24 -4.84 -23.73 30.74
C ASN A 24 -5.93 -22.82 30.14
N GLY A 25 -5.99 -21.54 30.55
CA GLY A 25 -6.92 -20.55 30.00
C GLY A 25 -8.40 -20.78 30.34
N GLU A 26 -8.71 -21.66 31.29
CA GLU A 26 -10.09 -21.89 31.72
C GLU A 26 -10.58 -20.80 32.68
N ILE A 27 -11.74 -20.22 32.35
CA ILE A 27 -12.41 -19.23 33.20
C ILE A 27 -13.02 -19.96 34.39
N GLN A 28 -12.36 -19.87 35.55
CA GLN A 28 -12.92 -20.33 36.81
C GLN A 28 -13.98 -19.35 37.28
N ARG A 29 -15.24 -19.76 37.10
CA ARG A 29 -16.37 -19.06 37.68
C ARG A 29 -16.31 -19.26 39.19
N HIS A 30 -16.09 -18.20 39.95
CA HIS A 30 -16.31 -18.26 41.40
C HIS A 30 -17.74 -18.76 41.63
N SER A 31 -17.87 -19.71 42.56
CA SER A 31 -19.05 -20.54 42.81
C SER A 31 -20.29 -19.78 43.30
N GLU A 32 -20.31 -18.46 43.24
CA GLU A 32 -21.48 -17.63 43.53
C GLU A 32 -21.61 -16.55 42.46
N GLN A 33 -22.67 -16.62 41.66
CA GLN A 33 -23.12 -15.54 40.75
C GLN A 33 -23.66 -14.34 41.55
N GLN A 34 -23.02 -13.97 42.66
CA GLN A 34 -23.52 -12.92 43.50
C GLN A 34 -23.23 -11.58 42.81
N ALA A 35 -24.26 -10.77 42.66
CA ALA A 35 -24.13 -9.37 42.28
C ALA A 35 -23.30 -8.67 43.37
N LEU A 36 -22.14 -8.16 43.00
CA LEU A 36 -21.26 -7.42 43.91
C LEU A 36 -21.46 -5.92 43.74
N ARG A 37 -21.12 -5.19 44.80
CA ARG A 37 -21.04 -3.73 44.80
C ARG A 37 -19.59 -3.33 44.57
N LEU A 38 -19.32 -2.68 43.46
CA LEU A 38 -18.01 -2.15 43.11
C LEU A 38 -17.93 -0.67 43.51
N GLU A 39 -17.01 -0.35 44.40
CA GLU A 39 -16.64 1.02 44.76
C GLU A 39 -15.30 1.37 44.11
N VAL A 40 -15.25 2.50 43.41
CA VAL A 40 -14.05 3.02 42.74
C VAL A 40 -13.70 4.35 43.40
N LYS A 41 -12.53 4.38 44.05
CA LYS A 41 -11.95 5.61 44.63
C LYS A 41 -10.86 6.09 43.68
N SER A 42 -11.16 7.14 42.93
CA SER A 42 -10.24 7.69 41.93
C SER A 42 -9.44 8.87 42.48
N SER A 43 -8.16 8.89 42.11
CA SER A 43 -7.22 10.00 42.27
C SER A 43 -6.51 10.24 40.93
N PRO A 44 -5.83 11.37 40.71
CA PRO A 44 -5.18 11.65 39.44
C PRO A 44 -4.24 10.53 38.95
N ASP A 45 -3.54 9.87 39.88
CA ASP A 45 -2.46 8.92 39.55
C ASP A 45 -2.86 7.44 39.73
N ALA A 46 -3.98 7.17 40.42
CA ALA A 46 -4.43 5.81 40.70
C ALA A 46 -5.93 5.73 40.98
N ALA A 47 -6.55 4.60 40.64
CA ALA A 47 -7.90 4.25 41.03
C ALA A 47 -7.89 2.97 41.88
N VAL A 48 -8.38 3.06 43.12
CA VAL A 48 -8.56 1.89 43.98
C VAL A 48 -9.96 1.34 43.74
N ILE A 49 -10.03 0.10 43.24
CA ILE A 49 -11.28 -0.62 43.07
C ILE A 49 -11.48 -1.61 44.22
N ASN A 50 -12.71 -1.65 44.76
CA ASN A 50 -13.10 -2.54 45.85
C ASN A 50 -14.47 -3.14 45.53
N LEU A 51 -14.53 -4.46 45.35
CA LEU A 51 -15.79 -5.20 45.26
C LEU A 51 -16.16 -5.76 46.63
N SER A 52 -17.37 -5.46 47.10
CA SER A 52 -17.95 -6.02 48.32
C SER A 52 -19.22 -6.83 48.03
N ASN A 53 -19.47 -7.81 48.90
CA ASN A 53 -20.73 -8.57 48.92
C ASN A 53 -21.85 -7.77 49.64
N ASN A 54 -23.04 -8.36 49.76
CA ASN A 54 -24.19 -7.73 50.42
C ASN A 54 -24.01 -7.47 51.93
N GLU A 55 -22.99 -8.07 52.54
CA GLU A 55 -22.62 -7.88 53.96
C GLU A 55 -21.46 -6.89 54.13
N ASP A 56 -21.17 -6.08 53.10
CA ASP A 56 -20.06 -5.13 53.02
C ASP A 56 -18.65 -5.76 53.24
N THR A 57 -18.54 -7.07 53.07
CA THR A 57 -17.25 -7.78 53.11
C THR A 57 -16.54 -7.64 51.76
N SER A 58 -15.30 -7.16 51.76
CA SER A 58 -14.48 -7.00 50.55
C SER A 58 -14.08 -8.37 49.98
N VAL A 59 -14.48 -8.63 48.74
CA VAL A 59 -14.20 -9.87 47.98
C VAL A 59 -12.98 -9.70 47.09
N PHE A 60 -12.78 -8.50 46.54
CA PHE A 60 -11.63 -8.18 45.71
C PHE A 60 -11.28 -6.70 45.84
N LYS A 61 -10.00 -6.41 45.98
CA LYS A 61 -9.50 -5.05 46.06
C LYS A 61 -8.17 -4.95 45.34
N CYS A 62 -8.05 -4.01 44.41
CA CYS A 62 -6.77 -3.72 43.77
C CYS A 62 -6.62 -2.23 43.48
N SER A 63 -5.38 -1.80 43.33
CA SER A 63 -5.05 -0.46 42.86
C SER A 63 -4.75 -0.55 41.37
N LEU A 64 -5.39 0.31 40.59
CA LEU A 64 -5.15 0.49 39.17
C LEU A 64 -4.30 1.75 38.99
N SER A 65 -3.14 1.59 38.36
CA SER A 65 -2.20 2.66 38.01
C SER A 65 -1.75 2.50 36.55
N HIS A 66 -0.90 3.41 36.08
CA HIS A 66 -0.27 3.31 34.74
C HIS A 66 0.53 2.01 34.54
N GLU A 67 0.99 1.36 35.61
CA GLU A 67 1.77 0.11 35.54
C GLU A 67 0.86 -1.14 35.57
N THR A 68 -0.45 -0.97 35.75
CA THR A 68 -1.38 -2.10 35.87
C THR A 68 -1.84 -2.58 34.51
N GLU A 69 -1.53 -3.83 34.17
CA GLU A 69 -2.05 -4.50 32.98
C GLU A 69 -3.57 -4.67 33.09
N CYS A 70 -4.31 -3.91 32.30
CA CYS A 70 -5.76 -3.99 32.28
C CYS A 70 -6.31 -3.60 30.90
N SER A 71 -7.46 -4.16 30.54
CA SER A 71 -8.07 -3.88 29.24
C SER A 71 -9.57 -4.06 29.24
N ARG A 72 -10.23 -3.41 28.27
CA ARG A 72 -11.63 -3.63 27.97
C ARG A 72 -11.81 -4.98 27.27
N VAL A 73 -12.80 -5.75 27.70
CA VAL A 73 -13.19 -7.01 27.07
C VAL A 73 -14.65 -6.90 26.62
N GLY A 74 -14.89 -6.85 25.31
CA GLY A 74 -16.22 -6.71 24.75
C GLY A 74 -16.91 -5.38 25.10
N LYS A 75 -18.24 -5.37 25.23
CA LYS A 75 -19.03 -4.15 25.50
C LYS A 75 -19.35 -3.91 26.97
N GLN A 76 -19.11 -4.89 27.84
CA GLN A 76 -19.59 -4.88 29.23
C GLN A 76 -18.59 -5.49 30.22
N SER A 77 -17.32 -5.65 29.85
CA SER A 77 -16.36 -6.31 30.74
C SER A 77 -14.98 -5.65 30.72
N PHE A 78 -14.26 -5.80 31.82
CA PHE A 78 -12.94 -5.23 32.05
C PHE A 78 -12.04 -6.27 32.70
N ILE A 79 -10.88 -6.53 32.12
CA ILE A 79 -9.90 -7.47 32.67
C ILE A 79 -8.78 -6.69 33.38
N VAL A 80 -8.36 -7.20 34.53
CA VAL A 80 -7.23 -6.69 35.31
C VAL A 80 -6.31 -7.87 35.58
N THR A 81 -5.05 -7.72 35.22
CA THR A 81 -4.01 -8.73 35.44
C THR A 81 -3.08 -8.26 36.55
N LEU A 82 -2.97 -9.07 37.61
CA LEU A 82 -2.17 -8.81 38.80
C LEU A 82 -1.17 -9.94 38.98
N GLY A 83 0.05 -9.76 38.47
CA GLY A 83 1.06 -10.81 38.43
C GLY A 83 0.62 -11.96 37.51
N CYS A 84 0.45 -13.17 38.06
CA CYS A 84 0.04 -14.35 37.29
C CYS A 84 -1.49 -14.52 37.18
N ASN A 85 -2.27 -13.72 37.92
CA ASN A 85 -3.72 -13.90 38.02
C ASN A 85 -4.45 -12.83 37.22
N SER A 86 -5.41 -13.24 36.38
CA SER A 86 -6.28 -12.30 35.67
C SER A 86 -7.70 -12.38 36.18
N VAL A 87 -8.29 -11.22 36.41
CA VAL A 87 -9.63 -11.08 36.96
C VAL A 87 -10.48 -10.28 35.99
N LEU A 88 -11.65 -10.81 35.65
CA LEU A 88 -12.59 -10.21 34.73
C LEU A 88 -13.80 -9.67 35.51
N LEU A 89 -14.02 -8.36 35.40
CA LEU A 89 -15.18 -7.65 35.90
C LEU A 89 -16.24 -7.60 34.81
N GLN A 90 -17.43 -8.11 35.07
CA GLN A 90 -18.57 -8.03 34.15
C GLN A 90 -19.66 -7.12 34.72
N PHE A 91 -20.06 -6.12 33.94
CA PHE A 91 -21.07 -5.12 34.31
C PHE A 91 -22.46 -5.53 33.79
N PRO A 92 -23.54 -5.18 34.52
CA PRO A 92 -24.90 -5.56 34.13
C PRO A 92 -25.37 -4.82 32.86
N THR A 93 -24.92 -3.59 32.65
CA THR A 93 -25.28 -2.76 31.50
C THR A 93 -24.05 -2.17 30.81
N GLN A 94 -24.17 -1.86 29.51
CA GLN A 94 -23.11 -1.16 28.78
C GLN A 94 -22.89 0.27 29.30
N ALA A 95 -23.95 0.93 29.80
CA ALA A 95 -23.86 2.28 30.35
C ALA A 95 -23.01 2.32 31.64
N ASP A 96 -23.18 1.33 32.51
CA ASP A 96 -22.39 1.19 33.74
C ASP A 96 -20.92 0.90 33.42
N PHE A 97 -20.67 0.01 32.45
CA PHE A 97 -19.32 -0.26 31.97
C PHE A 97 -18.65 1.01 31.41
N CYS A 98 -19.33 1.78 30.55
CA CYS A 98 -18.77 3.00 30.00
C CYS A 98 -18.45 4.02 31.10
N SER A 99 -19.32 4.15 32.10
CA SER A 99 -19.13 5.05 33.24
C SER A 99 -17.93 4.62 34.09
N PHE A 100 -17.81 3.33 34.42
CA PHE A 100 -16.65 2.76 35.10
C PHE A 100 -15.36 2.97 34.30
N TYR A 101 -15.40 2.63 33.01
CA TYR A 101 -14.24 2.72 32.14
C TYR A 101 -13.74 4.16 32.05
N ASN A 102 -14.64 5.15 31.96
CA ASN A 102 -14.25 6.57 31.98
C ASN A 102 -13.56 6.99 33.29
N VAL A 103 -13.99 6.45 34.44
CA VAL A 103 -13.37 6.74 35.75
C VAL A 103 -11.97 6.14 35.86
N VAL A 104 -11.77 4.93 35.33
CA VAL A 104 -10.50 4.20 35.44
C VAL A 104 -9.50 4.62 34.35
N LYS A 105 -10.00 4.93 33.14
CA LYS A 105 -9.19 5.36 31.98
C LYS A 105 -8.27 6.54 32.29
N SER A 106 -8.71 7.46 33.16
CA SER A 106 -7.87 8.60 33.56
C SER A 106 -6.65 8.22 34.40
N CYS A 107 -6.71 7.10 35.12
CA CYS A 107 -5.70 6.70 36.12
C CYS A 107 -4.79 5.57 35.61
N THR A 108 -5.24 4.78 34.63
CA THR A 108 -4.48 3.65 34.07
C THR A 108 -3.58 4.03 32.89
N GLY A 109 -3.27 5.32 32.71
CA GLY A 109 -2.47 5.78 31.59
C GLY A 109 -3.17 5.73 30.23
N GLN A 110 -4.44 5.32 30.17
CA GLN A 110 -5.25 5.37 28.95
C GLN A 110 -5.80 6.79 28.67
N ASN A 111 -5.49 7.76 29.54
CA ASN A 111 -5.40 9.18 29.22
C ASN A 111 -3.94 9.53 28.89
N SER A 112 -3.48 9.20 27.69
CA SER A 112 -2.64 10.19 27.02
C SER A 112 -3.55 11.40 26.75
N ALA A 113 -3.06 12.63 26.94
CA ALA A 113 -3.70 13.77 26.28
C ALA A 113 -4.00 13.36 24.83
N PRO A 114 -5.19 13.69 24.27
CA PRO A 114 -5.53 13.25 22.93
C PRO A 114 -4.37 13.64 21.99
N SER A 115 -3.67 12.63 21.48
CA SER A 115 -2.58 12.83 20.55
C SER A 115 -3.18 13.31 19.24
N VAL A 116 -2.40 14.02 18.43
CA VAL A 116 -2.83 14.49 17.10
C VAL A 116 -3.40 13.31 16.27
N PHE A 117 -2.82 12.12 16.39
CA PHE A 117 -3.33 10.89 15.78
C PHE A 117 -4.73 10.50 16.29
N SER A 118 -4.94 10.49 17.60
CA SER A 118 -6.22 10.11 18.20
C SER A 118 -7.35 11.12 17.93
N GLU A 119 -7.03 12.39 17.73
CA GLU A 119 -8.03 13.42 17.39
C GLU A 119 -8.53 13.27 15.95
N ARG A 120 -7.62 12.90 15.03
CA ARG A 120 -7.91 12.80 13.59
C ARG A 120 -8.39 11.43 13.12
N THR A 121 -8.32 10.40 13.97
CA THR A 121 -8.59 8.99 13.60
C THR A 121 -9.59 8.33 14.55
N GLU A 122 -10.60 7.67 13.98
CA GLU A 122 -11.51 6.83 14.74
C GLU A 122 -10.80 5.59 15.32
N GLU A 123 -11.07 5.28 16.59
CA GLU A 123 -10.42 4.19 17.32
C GLU A 123 -10.57 2.83 16.61
N ALA A 124 -11.77 2.52 16.09
CA ALA A 124 -12.01 1.27 15.37
C ALA A 124 -11.15 1.15 14.11
N SER A 125 -10.99 2.26 13.36
CA SER A 125 -10.12 2.30 12.18
C SER A 125 -8.66 2.10 12.59
N ALA A 126 -8.20 2.81 13.62
CA ALA A 126 -6.82 2.71 14.11
C ALA A 126 -6.46 1.29 14.56
N VAL A 127 -7.35 0.64 15.31
CA VAL A 127 -7.12 -0.74 15.79
C VAL A 127 -7.02 -1.72 14.62
N GLN A 128 -7.95 -1.65 13.67
CA GLN A 128 -7.90 -2.52 12.47
C GLN A 128 -6.64 -2.27 11.64
N TYR A 129 -6.24 -1.00 11.49
CA TYR A 129 -5.04 -0.60 10.77
C TYR A 129 -3.78 -1.20 11.40
N PHE A 130 -3.55 -1.02 12.71
CA PHE A 130 -2.35 -1.55 13.36
C PHE A 130 -2.37 -3.07 13.48
N GLN A 131 -3.55 -3.70 13.60
CA GLN A 131 -3.67 -5.16 13.53
C GLN A 131 -3.25 -5.70 12.16
N PHE A 132 -3.67 -5.05 11.08
CA PHE A 132 -3.29 -5.42 9.72
C PHE A 132 -1.76 -5.39 9.54
N TYR A 133 -1.10 -4.32 9.99
CA TYR A 133 0.35 -4.18 9.90
C TYR A 133 1.15 -5.05 10.88
N GLY A 134 0.49 -5.58 11.91
CA GLY A 134 1.06 -6.54 12.85
C GLY A 134 1.24 -7.96 12.28
N TYR A 135 0.69 -8.28 11.10
CA TYR A 135 0.87 -9.58 10.47
C TYR A 135 2.16 -9.64 9.63
N LEU A 136 2.99 -10.67 9.88
CA LEU A 136 4.21 -10.92 9.10
C LEU A 136 3.93 -11.12 7.61
N SER A 137 2.78 -11.71 7.24
CA SER A 137 2.40 -11.89 5.84
C SER A 137 2.23 -10.56 5.10
N GLN A 138 1.74 -9.51 5.76
CA GLN A 138 1.62 -8.18 5.16
C GLN A 138 2.99 -7.52 4.99
N GLN A 139 3.87 -7.65 5.99
CA GLN A 139 5.26 -7.21 5.86
C GLN A 139 5.98 -7.94 4.73
N GLN A 140 5.76 -9.25 4.58
CA GLN A 140 6.31 -10.04 3.48
C GLN A 140 5.81 -9.55 2.12
N ASN A 141 4.50 -9.28 1.95
CA ASN A 141 3.96 -8.74 0.70
C ASN A 141 4.66 -7.44 0.29
N MET A 142 4.89 -6.56 1.26
CA MET A 142 5.61 -5.31 1.06
C MET A 142 7.09 -5.50 0.73
N MET A 143 7.77 -6.45 1.39
CA MET A 143 9.20 -6.72 1.18
C MET A 143 9.49 -7.51 -0.11
N GLN A 144 8.52 -8.27 -0.61
CA GLN A 144 8.64 -9.01 -1.87
C GLN A 144 8.43 -8.12 -3.11
N ASP A 145 7.86 -6.92 -2.95
CA ASP A 145 7.87 -5.89 -3.98
C ASP A 145 9.31 -5.38 -4.17
N TYR A 146 10.03 -6.01 -5.10
CA TYR A 146 11.43 -5.70 -5.37
C TYR A 146 11.63 -4.28 -5.90
N VAL A 147 10.67 -3.74 -6.68
CA VAL A 147 10.74 -2.37 -7.18
C VAL A 147 10.72 -1.41 -6.01
N ARG A 148 9.82 -1.62 -5.04
CA ARG A 148 9.79 -0.89 -3.78
C ARG A 148 11.09 -1.06 -3.00
N THR A 149 11.35 -2.25 -2.47
CA THR A 149 12.41 -2.46 -1.48
C THR A 149 13.79 -2.19 -2.07
N GLY A 150 14.03 -2.60 -3.31
CA GLY A 150 15.28 -2.36 -4.01
C GLY A 150 15.51 -0.88 -4.31
N THR A 151 14.47 -0.10 -4.63
CA THR A 151 14.63 1.35 -4.89
C THR A 151 14.94 2.12 -3.61
N TYR A 152 14.29 1.79 -2.50
CA TYR A 152 14.65 2.34 -1.18
C TYR A 152 16.09 2.04 -0.80
N GLN A 153 16.52 0.78 -0.96
CA GLN A 153 17.91 0.39 -0.68
C GLN A 153 18.89 1.18 -1.55
N ARG A 154 18.64 1.29 -2.87
CA ARG A 154 19.48 2.07 -3.77
C ARG A 154 19.52 3.55 -3.37
N ALA A 155 18.37 4.15 -3.09
CA ALA A 155 18.29 5.55 -2.69
C ALA A 155 19.14 5.85 -1.45
N ILE A 156 19.07 4.99 -0.43
CA ILE A 156 19.80 5.13 0.84
C ILE A 156 21.31 4.87 0.62
N LEU A 157 21.69 3.77 -0.03
CA LEU A 157 23.09 3.39 -0.21
C LEU A 157 23.84 4.30 -1.19
N GLN A 158 23.20 4.75 -2.27
CA GLN A 158 23.83 5.67 -3.23
C GLN A 158 24.00 7.08 -2.66
N ASN A 159 23.17 7.46 -1.69
CA ASN A 159 23.29 8.70 -0.94
C ASN A 159 23.89 8.48 0.46
N HIS A 160 24.82 7.51 0.60
CA HIS A 160 25.39 7.16 1.91
C HIS A 160 25.98 8.34 2.69
N THR A 161 26.38 9.44 2.04
CA THR A 161 26.86 10.66 2.74
C THR A 161 25.79 11.33 3.59
N ASP A 162 24.51 11.14 3.26
CA ASP A 162 23.36 11.64 4.02
C ASP A 162 23.04 10.76 5.23
N PHE A 163 23.66 9.59 5.34
CA PHE A 163 23.43 8.61 6.41
C PHE A 163 24.67 8.35 7.26
N LYS A 164 25.87 8.38 6.67
CA LYS A 164 27.12 8.05 7.35
C LYS A 164 27.35 8.96 8.56
N ASP A 165 27.54 8.33 9.72
CA ASP A 165 27.73 8.97 11.02
C ASP A 165 26.55 9.87 11.47
N LYS A 166 25.38 9.74 10.82
CA LYS A 166 24.16 10.50 11.11
C LYS A 166 23.21 9.77 12.05
N VAL A 167 22.30 10.53 12.64
CA VAL A 167 21.15 10.03 13.40
C VAL A 167 19.93 9.99 12.49
N VAL A 168 19.27 8.85 12.43
CA VAL A 168 18.14 8.58 11.53
C VAL A 168 16.88 8.27 12.34
N LEU A 169 15.73 8.75 11.89
CA LEU A 169 14.42 8.32 12.35
C LEU A 169 13.71 7.54 11.25
N ASP A 170 13.31 6.30 11.52
CA ASP A 170 12.49 5.46 10.64
C ASP A 170 11.05 5.46 11.19
N VAL A 171 10.11 6.07 10.45
CA VAL A 171 8.72 6.28 10.90
C VAL A 171 7.83 5.19 10.34
N GLY A 172 7.22 4.39 11.22
CA GLY A 172 6.45 3.21 10.82
C GLY A 172 7.37 2.14 10.26
N CYS A 173 8.38 1.74 11.04
CA CYS A 173 9.48 0.92 10.52
C CYS A 173 9.05 -0.48 10.09
N GLY A 174 7.86 -0.96 10.50
CA GLY A 174 7.39 -2.32 10.22
C GLY A 174 8.40 -3.34 10.73
N SER A 175 8.90 -4.20 9.83
CA SER A 175 9.97 -5.16 10.14
C SER A 175 11.34 -4.54 10.43
N GLY A 176 11.51 -3.23 10.21
CA GLY A 176 12.78 -2.51 10.37
C GLY A 176 13.66 -2.50 9.11
N ILE A 177 13.17 -2.98 7.96
CA ILE A 177 13.98 -3.13 6.73
C ILE A 177 14.71 -1.83 6.31
N LEU A 178 14.06 -0.67 6.42
CA LEU A 178 14.68 0.61 6.06
C LEU A 178 15.74 1.03 7.08
N SER A 179 15.52 0.75 8.36
CA SER A 179 16.51 0.92 9.42
C SER A 179 17.78 0.09 9.16
N PHE A 180 17.65 -1.14 8.64
CA PHE A 180 18.81 -1.94 8.22
C PHE A 180 19.57 -1.30 7.06
N PHE A 181 18.88 -0.72 6.07
CA PHE A 181 19.54 -0.01 4.98
C PHE A 181 20.27 1.25 5.46
N ALA A 182 19.69 2.00 6.40
CA ALA A 182 20.35 3.14 7.02
C ALA A 182 21.62 2.71 7.78
N ALA A 183 21.56 1.59 8.52
CA ALA A 183 22.73 1.02 9.19
C ALA A 183 23.81 0.57 8.21
N GLN A 184 23.43 -0.03 7.07
CA GLN A 184 24.34 -0.41 5.98
C GLN A 184 25.02 0.82 5.35
N ALA A 185 24.31 1.94 5.22
CA ALA A 185 24.85 3.22 4.74
C ALA A 185 25.77 3.91 5.77
N GLY A 186 25.94 3.33 6.97
CA GLY A 186 26.85 3.82 8.00
C GLY A 186 26.21 4.76 9.02
N ALA A 187 24.89 4.73 9.19
CA ALA A 187 24.23 5.50 10.25
C ALA A 187 24.83 5.21 11.63
N ARG A 188 25.06 6.29 12.39
CA ARG A 188 25.57 6.22 13.78
C ARG A 188 24.52 5.62 14.70
N LYS A 189 23.28 6.09 14.55
CA LYS A 189 22.13 5.69 15.36
C LYS A 189 20.85 5.77 14.51
N VAL A 190 19.96 4.80 14.65
CA VAL A 190 18.65 4.76 14.01
C VAL A 190 17.59 4.54 15.10
N TYR A 191 16.62 5.45 15.18
CA TYR A 191 15.42 5.25 15.99
C TYR A 191 14.30 4.72 15.09
N ALA A 192 13.87 3.49 15.32
CA ALA A 192 12.89 2.79 14.50
C ALA A 192 11.54 2.77 15.23
N VAL A 193 10.63 3.68 14.86
CA VAL A 193 9.33 3.84 15.53
C VAL A 193 8.28 2.98 14.84
N GLU A 194 7.60 2.12 15.60
CA GLU A 194 6.53 1.25 15.08
C GLU A 194 5.40 1.11 16.10
N ALA A 195 4.17 1.35 15.64
CA ALA A 195 3.00 1.41 16.52
C ALA A 195 2.29 0.05 16.68
N SER A 196 2.42 -0.84 15.70
CA SER A 196 1.86 -2.19 15.77
C SER A 196 2.73 -3.14 16.59
N THR A 197 2.22 -4.36 16.81
CA THR A 197 2.98 -5.45 17.44
C THR A 197 4.21 -5.88 16.63
N MET A 198 4.33 -5.44 15.37
CA MET A 198 5.50 -5.72 14.52
C MET A 198 6.81 -5.17 15.12
N ALA A 199 6.74 -4.16 16.01
CA ALA A 199 7.89 -3.66 16.75
C ALA A 199 8.65 -4.78 17.49
N GLN A 200 7.94 -5.81 17.99
CA GLN A 200 8.57 -6.95 18.67
C GLN A 200 9.44 -7.78 17.70
N HIS A 201 8.94 -8.02 16.48
CA HIS A 201 9.69 -8.73 15.44
C HIS A 201 10.84 -7.89 14.88
N ALA A 202 10.68 -6.57 14.75
CA ALA A 202 11.77 -5.68 14.40
C ALA A 202 12.91 -5.75 15.42
N GLU A 203 12.59 -5.76 16.71
CA GLU A 203 13.55 -5.89 17.80
C GLU A 203 14.29 -7.25 17.76
N GLU A 204 13.59 -8.34 17.46
CA GLU A 204 14.19 -9.68 17.23
C GLU A 204 15.18 -9.66 16.04
N LEU A 205 14.81 -9.00 14.93
CA LEU A 205 15.67 -8.86 13.76
C LEU A 205 16.91 -8.01 14.08
N VAL A 206 16.75 -6.92 14.83
CA VAL A 206 17.87 -6.05 15.23
C VAL A 206 18.89 -6.83 16.07
N LYS A 207 18.42 -7.62 17.05
CA LYS A 207 19.26 -8.46 17.91
C LYS A 207 19.99 -9.53 17.11
N SER A 208 19.26 -10.29 16.28
CA SER A 208 19.83 -11.39 15.50
C SER A 208 20.86 -10.93 14.46
N ASN A 209 20.76 -9.69 13.98
CA ASN A 209 21.73 -9.08 13.07
C ASN A 209 22.86 -8.32 13.78
N GLY A 210 22.96 -8.37 15.11
CA GLY A 210 24.03 -7.73 15.87
C GLY A 210 24.04 -6.21 15.78
N LEU A 211 22.88 -5.58 15.58
CA LEU A 211 22.74 -4.14 15.36
C LEU A 211 22.15 -3.38 16.56
N SER A 212 21.97 -4.03 17.71
CA SER A 212 21.36 -3.45 18.91
C SER A 212 22.04 -2.17 19.43
N GLU A 213 23.33 -1.96 19.15
CA GLU A 213 24.03 -0.72 19.52
C GLU A 213 23.66 0.48 18.63
N ARG A 214 23.22 0.20 17.39
CA ARG A 214 22.95 1.22 16.35
C ARG A 214 21.46 1.44 16.11
N VAL A 215 20.64 0.39 16.12
CA VAL A 215 19.21 0.49 15.86
C VAL A 215 18.44 0.30 17.16
N VAL A 216 17.60 1.27 17.52
CA VAL A 216 16.76 1.24 18.72
C VAL A 216 15.31 1.23 18.27
N VAL A 217 14.60 0.13 18.52
CA VAL A 217 13.17 0.03 18.24
C VAL A 217 12.39 0.75 19.35
N VAL A 218 11.49 1.65 18.95
CA VAL A 218 10.67 2.46 19.85
C VAL A 218 9.20 2.13 19.59
N PRO A 219 8.58 1.25 20.39
CA PRO A 219 7.17 0.90 20.20
C PRO A 219 6.26 2.09 20.53
N GLY A 220 5.36 2.42 19.60
CA GLY A 220 4.35 3.47 19.78
C GLY A 220 4.14 4.32 18.53
N LYS A 221 3.18 5.25 18.61
CA LYS A 221 2.89 6.20 17.52
C LYS A 221 3.88 7.36 17.56
N VAL A 222 4.34 7.83 16.41
CA VAL A 222 5.33 8.93 16.33
C VAL A 222 4.82 10.25 16.95
N GLU A 223 3.50 10.43 16.99
CA GLU A 223 2.83 11.54 17.65
C GLU A 223 2.98 11.48 19.18
N GLU A 224 3.13 10.29 19.77
CA GLU A 224 3.06 10.00 21.20
C GLU A 224 4.43 9.70 21.84
N VAL A 225 5.38 9.14 21.07
CA VAL A 225 6.71 8.78 21.59
C VAL A 225 7.63 9.99 21.72
N GLY A 226 8.60 9.90 22.63
CA GLY A 226 9.71 10.84 22.76
C GLY A 226 11.01 10.24 22.25
N LEU A 227 11.87 11.06 21.63
CA LEU A 227 13.21 10.69 21.21
C LEU A 227 14.27 11.45 22.05
N PRO A 228 15.42 10.84 22.36
CA PRO A 228 16.43 11.45 23.23
C PRO A 228 17.27 12.54 22.54
N GLU A 229 17.27 12.62 21.22
CA GLU A 229 17.99 13.62 20.43
C GLU A 229 17.28 13.93 19.10
N GLN A 230 17.55 15.10 18.51
CA GLN A 230 17.09 15.41 17.15
C GLN A 230 17.84 14.58 16.10
N VAL A 231 17.18 14.30 14.96
CA VAL A 231 17.72 13.48 13.87
C VAL A 231 18.16 14.31 12.66
N ASP A 232 19.12 13.81 11.90
CA ASP A 232 19.64 14.45 10.68
C ASP A 232 18.77 14.15 9.46
N ILE A 233 18.15 12.96 9.41
CA ILE A 233 17.29 12.52 8.32
C ILE A 233 16.14 11.66 8.84
N ILE A 234 14.95 11.86 8.28
CA ILE A 234 13.79 10.99 8.50
C ILE A 234 13.61 10.13 7.26
N ILE A 235 13.45 8.82 7.45
CA ILE A 235 13.06 7.86 6.43
C ILE A 235 11.69 7.27 6.74
N SER A 236 10.91 6.99 5.72
CA SER A 236 9.63 6.28 5.87
C SER A 236 9.17 5.73 4.52
N GLU A 237 8.24 4.78 4.58
CA GLU A 237 7.38 4.40 3.46
C GLU A 237 5.93 4.72 3.85
N PRO A 238 5.48 5.98 3.67
CA PRO A 238 4.16 6.42 4.09
C PRO A 238 3.13 6.43 2.93
N MET A 239 3.44 5.83 1.78
CA MET A 239 2.62 5.98 0.58
C MET A 239 1.51 4.93 0.53
N GLY A 240 0.26 5.40 0.50
CA GLY A 240 -0.90 4.56 0.20
C GLY A 240 -1.31 4.64 -1.28
N TYR A 241 -2.46 4.04 -1.60
CA TYR A 241 -3.14 4.28 -2.89
C TYR A 241 -3.33 5.78 -3.15
N MET A 242 -3.13 6.19 -4.41
CA MET A 242 -3.12 7.60 -4.81
C MET A 242 -2.19 8.48 -3.97
N LEU A 243 -1.07 7.93 -3.48
CA LEU A 243 -0.10 8.54 -2.55
C LEU A 243 -0.64 8.79 -1.13
N PHE A 244 -1.89 9.26 -1.00
CA PHE A 244 -2.43 9.83 0.24
C PHE A 244 -3.23 8.86 1.11
N ASN A 245 -3.73 7.73 0.57
CA ASN A 245 -4.53 6.80 1.36
C ASN A 245 -3.79 6.36 2.63
N GLU A 246 -4.53 5.95 3.67
CA GLU A 246 -4.01 5.59 5.01
C GLU A 246 -3.61 6.79 5.87
N ARG A 247 -3.48 7.98 5.28
CA ARG A 247 -3.12 9.23 5.99
C ARG A 247 -1.81 9.11 6.79
N MET A 248 -0.91 8.21 6.37
CA MET A 248 0.39 8.00 7.01
C MET A 248 1.37 9.14 6.73
N LEU A 249 1.20 9.85 5.60
CA LEU A 249 1.93 11.08 5.30
C LEU A 249 1.79 12.15 6.39
N GLU A 250 0.65 12.22 7.09
CA GLU A 250 0.46 13.14 8.21
C GLU A 250 1.41 12.80 9.37
N SER A 251 1.55 11.52 9.72
CA SER A 251 2.52 11.04 10.72
C SER A 251 3.98 11.28 10.29
N TYR A 252 4.26 11.09 8.99
CA TYR A 252 5.58 11.38 8.42
C TYR A 252 5.94 12.87 8.53
N LEU A 253 5.00 13.77 8.23
CA LEU A 253 5.19 15.21 8.40
C LEU A 253 5.26 15.61 9.87
N HIS A 254 4.48 14.98 10.74
CA HIS A 254 4.51 15.21 12.19
C HIS A 254 5.88 14.88 12.79
N ALA A 255 6.55 13.85 12.27
CA ALA A 255 7.88 13.45 12.69
C ALA A 255 8.95 14.54 12.47
N LYS A 256 8.70 15.55 11.61
CA LYS A 256 9.60 16.71 11.44
C LYS A 256 9.87 17.48 12.73
N LYS A 257 9.05 17.33 13.78
CA LYS A 257 9.36 17.87 15.11
C LYS A 257 10.73 17.38 15.65
N PHE A 258 11.16 16.18 15.25
CA PHE A 258 12.45 15.61 15.59
C PHE A 258 13.57 15.93 14.60
N LEU A 259 13.26 16.53 13.45
CA LEU A 259 14.25 16.83 12.41
C LEU A 259 15.06 18.07 12.80
N LYS A 260 16.39 18.00 12.63
CA LYS A 260 17.26 19.18 12.78
C LYS A 260 16.95 20.23 11.69
N PRO A 261 17.16 21.53 11.95
CA PRO A 261 17.18 22.53 10.89
C PRO A 261 18.19 22.14 9.79
N GLY A 262 17.74 22.11 8.54
CA GLY A 262 18.55 21.65 7.41
C GLY A 262 18.69 20.12 7.29
N GLY A 263 17.98 19.35 8.12
CA GLY A 263 17.85 17.91 7.95
C GLY A 263 17.03 17.54 6.71
N ASN A 264 17.13 16.29 6.28
CA ASN A 264 16.49 15.81 5.05
C ASN A 264 15.36 14.79 5.33
N MET A 265 14.58 14.47 4.30
CA MET A 265 13.45 13.55 4.35
C MET A 265 13.49 12.62 3.13
N PHE A 266 13.39 11.31 3.37
CA PHE A 266 13.41 10.26 2.35
C PHE A 266 12.12 9.41 2.45
N PRO A 267 11.15 9.57 1.52
CA PRO A 267 11.18 10.43 0.32
C PRO A 267 11.08 11.93 0.61
N THR A 268 11.55 12.76 -0.33
CA THR A 268 11.61 14.23 -0.19
C THR A 268 10.42 14.92 -0.85
N ILE A 269 10.01 14.44 -2.02
CA ILE A 269 8.83 14.93 -2.74
C ILE A 269 7.96 13.74 -3.20
N GLY A 270 6.67 14.00 -3.36
CA GLY A 270 5.72 13.09 -3.99
C GLY A 270 4.96 13.80 -5.10
N ASP A 271 4.99 13.22 -6.30
CA ASP A 271 4.29 13.68 -7.49
C ASP A 271 3.06 12.80 -7.73
N VAL A 272 1.86 13.37 -7.66
CA VAL A 272 0.63 12.69 -8.08
C VAL A 272 0.32 13.07 -9.51
N HIS A 273 0.15 12.07 -10.36
CA HIS A 273 -0.22 12.22 -11.75
C HIS A 273 -1.69 11.89 -11.95
N VAL A 274 -2.34 12.67 -12.80
CA VAL A 274 -3.75 12.50 -13.16
C VAL A 274 -3.89 12.56 -14.67
N ALA A 275 -4.60 11.61 -15.29
CA ALA A 275 -4.87 11.62 -16.72
C ALA A 275 -6.29 11.11 -17.04
N PRO A 276 -7.00 11.67 -18.04
CA PRO A 276 -8.29 11.15 -18.48
C PRO A 276 -8.10 9.84 -19.25
N PHE A 277 -8.99 8.87 -19.03
CA PHE A 277 -8.93 7.58 -19.72
C PHE A 277 -10.26 7.19 -20.38
N THR A 278 -10.17 6.28 -21.35
CA THR A 278 -11.30 5.59 -21.93
C THR A 278 -11.23 4.09 -21.66
N ASP A 279 -12.25 3.53 -21.00
CA ASP A 279 -12.40 2.09 -20.78
C ASP A 279 -13.89 1.75 -20.63
N GLU A 280 -14.53 1.45 -21.76
CA GLU A 280 -15.94 1.09 -21.83
C GLU A 280 -16.24 -0.20 -21.05
N GLN A 281 -15.32 -1.17 -21.08
CA GLN A 281 -15.50 -2.44 -20.40
C GLN A 281 -15.57 -2.25 -18.88
N LEU A 282 -14.65 -1.46 -18.32
CA LEU A 282 -14.66 -1.13 -16.89
C LEU A 282 -15.94 -0.39 -16.49
N TYR A 283 -16.38 0.57 -17.32
CA TYR A 283 -17.58 1.35 -17.06
C TYR A 283 -18.84 0.47 -17.07
N MET A 284 -18.99 -0.40 -18.08
CA MET A 284 -20.11 -1.32 -18.21
C MET A 284 -20.11 -2.45 -17.17
N GLU A 285 -18.95 -2.81 -16.64
CA GLU A 285 -18.84 -3.77 -15.52
C GLU A 285 -19.62 -3.28 -14.28
N GLN A 286 -19.60 -1.96 -13.99
CA GLN A 286 -20.32 -1.40 -12.84
C GLN A 286 -21.84 -1.55 -13.01
N PHE A 287 -22.35 -1.25 -14.20
CA PHE A 287 -23.76 -1.47 -14.52
C PHE A 287 -24.13 -2.94 -14.48
N THR A 288 -23.26 -3.83 -14.96
CA THR A 288 -23.50 -5.28 -14.96
C THR A 288 -23.65 -5.80 -13.53
N LYS A 289 -22.78 -5.37 -12.59
CA LYS A 289 -22.90 -5.69 -11.16
C LYS A 289 -24.19 -5.11 -10.56
N ALA A 290 -24.49 -3.84 -10.83
CA ALA A 290 -25.69 -3.18 -10.33
C ALA A 290 -26.98 -3.81 -10.86
N ASN A 291 -26.97 -4.36 -12.06
CA ASN A 291 -28.13 -5.01 -12.67
C ASN A 291 -28.57 -6.29 -11.94
N PHE A 292 -27.75 -6.86 -11.04
CA PHE A 292 -28.22 -7.86 -10.08
C PHE A 292 -29.46 -7.37 -9.31
N TRP A 293 -29.47 -6.10 -8.91
CA TRP A 293 -30.58 -5.51 -8.18
C TRP A 293 -31.78 -5.20 -9.06
N TYR A 294 -31.68 -5.30 -10.39
CA TYR A 294 -32.79 -5.01 -11.31
C TYR A 294 -33.71 -6.22 -11.56
N GLN A 295 -33.68 -7.21 -10.67
CA GLN A 295 -34.52 -8.40 -10.73
C GLN A 295 -35.87 -8.15 -10.07
N GLN A 296 -36.96 -8.30 -10.84
CA GLN A 296 -38.33 -8.11 -10.35
C GLN A 296 -38.85 -9.28 -9.49
N SER A 297 -38.15 -10.42 -9.46
CA SER A 297 -38.58 -11.60 -8.70
C SER A 297 -37.39 -12.46 -8.25
N PHE A 298 -36.46 -11.85 -7.51
CA PHE A 298 -35.37 -12.59 -6.87
C PHE A 298 -35.93 -13.37 -5.68
N HIS A 299 -36.06 -14.69 -5.83
CA HIS A 299 -36.76 -15.55 -4.86
C HIS A 299 -38.16 -15.04 -4.46
N GLY A 300 -38.90 -14.45 -5.41
CA GLY A 300 -40.23 -13.90 -5.17
C GLY A 300 -40.26 -12.45 -4.65
N VAL A 301 -39.11 -11.77 -4.55
CA VAL A 301 -39.01 -10.37 -4.09
C VAL A 301 -38.50 -9.47 -5.22
N ASP A 302 -39.12 -8.30 -5.40
CA ASP A 302 -38.65 -7.27 -6.33
C ASP A 302 -37.53 -6.43 -5.68
N LEU A 303 -36.32 -6.49 -6.26
CA LEU A 303 -35.15 -5.76 -5.79
C LEU A 303 -34.94 -4.42 -6.52
N SER A 304 -35.69 -4.15 -7.59
CA SER A 304 -35.40 -3.10 -8.57
C SER A 304 -35.35 -1.69 -7.99
N ALA A 305 -36.05 -1.45 -6.88
CA ALA A 305 -36.02 -0.20 -6.13
C ALA A 305 -34.60 0.18 -5.64
N LEU A 306 -33.72 -0.80 -5.41
CA LEU A 306 -32.35 -0.58 -4.91
C LEU A 306 -31.30 -0.45 -6.02
N ARG A 307 -31.66 -0.64 -7.30
CA ARG A 307 -30.70 -0.54 -8.41
C ARG A 307 -29.99 0.81 -8.45
N GLY A 308 -30.72 1.91 -8.26
CA GLY A 308 -30.14 3.26 -8.27
C GLY A 308 -29.06 3.43 -7.20
N ALA A 309 -29.37 3.03 -5.96
CA ALA A 309 -28.42 3.05 -4.85
C ALA A 309 -27.20 2.14 -5.12
N ALA A 310 -27.40 0.97 -5.70
CA ALA A 310 -26.30 0.07 -6.07
C ALA A 310 -25.38 0.67 -7.14
N VAL A 311 -25.94 1.30 -8.20
CA VAL A 311 -25.13 2.01 -9.20
C VAL A 311 -24.30 3.10 -8.51
N GLU A 312 -24.91 3.94 -7.67
CA GLU A 312 -24.17 4.98 -6.94
C GLU A 312 -23.05 4.40 -6.07
N GLU A 313 -23.29 3.28 -5.40
CA GLU A 313 -22.30 2.61 -4.56
C GLU A 313 -21.11 2.08 -5.38
N TYR A 314 -21.35 1.36 -6.48
CA TYR A 314 -20.27 0.86 -7.33
C TYR A 314 -19.44 2.00 -7.95
N PHE A 315 -20.10 3.08 -8.39
CA PHE A 315 -19.40 4.25 -8.94
C PHE A 315 -18.63 5.06 -7.87
N LYS A 316 -18.91 4.87 -6.58
CA LYS A 316 -18.15 5.47 -5.47
C LYS A 316 -16.87 4.72 -5.14
N GLN A 317 -16.63 3.53 -5.71
CA GLN A 317 -15.42 2.75 -5.45
C GLN A 317 -14.30 3.15 -6.43
N PRO A 318 -13.15 3.67 -5.96
CA PRO A 318 -11.97 3.77 -6.80
C PRO A 318 -11.50 2.36 -7.19
N VAL A 319 -11.12 2.17 -8.46
CA VAL A 319 -10.71 0.87 -8.98
C VAL A 319 -9.19 0.76 -8.90
N VAL A 320 -8.70 -0.24 -8.17
CA VAL A 320 -7.27 -0.53 -8.03
C VAL A 320 -6.92 -1.68 -8.97
N ASP A 321 -6.23 -1.35 -10.05
CA ASP A 321 -5.65 -2.29 -11.02
C ASP A 321 -4.60 -1.61 -11.89
N THR A 322 -4.11 -2.33 -12.90
CA THR A 322 -3.23 -1.77 -13.93
C THR A 322 -3.93 -1.79 -15.29
N PHE A 323 -3.47 -0.95 -16.20
CA PHE A 323 -4.10 -0.74 -17.52
C PHE A 323 -3.06 -0.44 -18.59
N ASP A 324 -3.41 -0.70 -19.85
CA ASP A 324 -2.55 -0.35 -20.99
C ASP A 324 -2.54 1.18 -21.16
N VAL A 325 -1.35 1.78 -21.27
CA VAL A 325 -1.19 3.23 -21.38
C VAL A 325 -1.95 3.88 -22.55
N ARG A 326 -2.30 3.11 -23.58
CA ARG A 326 -3.07 3.61 -24.74
C ARG A 326 -4.50 4.01 -24.39
N VAL A 327 -5.04 3.58 -23.23
CA VAL A 327 -6.33 4.06 -22.72
C VAL A 327 -6.31 5.53 -22.32
N LEU A 328 -5.13 6.10 -22.08
CA LEU A 328 -4.97 7.50 -21.68
C LEU A 328 -5.21 8.42 -22.88
N MET A 329 -6.11 9.38 -22.71
CA MET A 329 -6.57 10.26 -23.79
C MET A 329 -5.83 11.60 -23.87
N ALA A 330 -5.01 11.91 -22.86
CA ALA A 330 -4.18 13.12 -22.80
C ALA A 330 -2.92 12.88 -21.95
N LYS A 331 -1.95 13.79 -22.04
CA LYS A 331 -0.79 13.81 -21.13
C LYS A 331 -1.26 14.05 -19.69
N SER A 332 -0.61 13.41 -18.73
CA SER A 332 -0.93 13.59 -17.32
C SER A 332 -0.63 15.01 -16.83
N VAL A 333 -1.47 15.52 -15.94
CA VAL A 333 -1.18 16.68 -15.09
C VAL A 333 -0.51 16.18 -13.82
N LYS A 334 0.44 16.95 -13.30
CA LYS A 334 1.23 16.62 -12.11
C LYS A 334 0.93 17.56 -10.96
N TYR A 335 0.76 17.01 -9.77
CA TYR A 335 0.62 17.75 -8.51
C TYR A 335 1.71 17.31 -7.54
N THR A 336 2.60 18.23 -7.17
CA THR A 336 3.77 17.92 -6.34
C THR A 336 3.54 18.33 -4.89
N VAL A 337 3.85 17.43 -3.96
CA VAL A 337 3.92 17.69 -2.53
C VAL A 337 5.38 17.63 -2.11
N ASN A 338 5.91 18.73 -1.56
CA ASN A 338 7.24 18.77 -0.99
C ASN A 338 7.17 18.48 0.52
N PHE A 339 7.63 17.30 0.94
CA PHE A 339 7.49 16.85 2.33
C PHE A 339 8.32 17.68 3.32
N LEU A 340 9.41 18.32 2.86
CA LEU A 340 10.19 19.24 3.69
C LEU A 340 9.38 20.49 4.07
N GLU A 341 8.59 21.02 3.13
CA GLU A 341 7.92 22.33 3.26
C GLU A 341 6.47 22.24 3.72
N VAL A 342 5.73 21.23 3.25
CA VAL A 342 4.30 21.07 3.49
C VAL A 342 4.00 20.81 4.97
N LYS A 343 2.86 21.30 5.46
CA LYS A 343 2.39 21.06 6.83
C LYS A 343 1.34 19.95 6.85
N GLU A 344 1.19 19.31 8.01
CA GLU A 344 0.18 18.27 8.23
C GLU A 344 -1.24 18.74 7.82
N ALA A 345 -1.60 19.97 8.21
CA ALA A 345 -2.91 20.55 7.89
C ALA A 345 -3.17 20.75 6.39
N ASP A 346 -2.11 20.89 5.57
CA ASP A 346 -2.26 21.07 4.12
C ASP A 346 -2.75 19.77 3.45
N LEU A 347 -2.51 18.61 4.09
CA LEU A 347 -2.98 17.30 3.62
C LEU A 347 -4.44 17.02 3.97
N HIS A 348 -5.09 17.81 4.83
CA HIS A 348 -6.49 17.58 5.19
C HIS A 348 -7.45 17.90 4.04
N ARG A 349 -7.06 18.80 3.13
CA ARG A 349 -7.86 19.17 1.97
C ARG A 349 -6.96 19.49 0.77
N ILE A 350 -6.77 18.50 -0.09
CA ILE A 350 -5.88 18.59 -1.25
C ILE A 350 -6.74 18.94 -2.47
N LYS A 351 -6.37 20.01 -3.18
CA LYS A 351 -7.06 20.47 -4.40
C LYS A 351 -6.11 20.35 -5.59
N ILE A 352 -6.43 19.46 -6.53
CA ILE A 352 -5.68 19.22 -7.75
C ILE A 352 -6.47 19.78 -8.94
N PRO A 353 -6.21 21.03 -9.37
CA PRO A 353 -6.79 21.54 -10.61
C PRO A 353 -6.13 20.84 -11.81
N PHE A 354 -6.90 20.56 -12.85
CA PHE A 354 -6.38 19.99 -14.08
C PHE A 354 -6.94 20.68 -15.32
N LYS A 355 -6.12 20.71 -16.36
CA LYS A 355 -6.45 21.14 -17.72
C LYS A 355 -5.75 20.21 -18.69
N PHE A 356 -6.52 19.38 -19.37
CA PHE A 356 -6.04 18.41 -20.34
C PHE A 356 -6.32 18.89 -21.75
N HIS A 357 -5.32 18.79 -22.62
CA HIS A 357 -5.49 18.93 -24.06
C HIS A 357 -5.67 17.54 -24.66
N MET A 358 -6.86 17.27 -25.20
CA MET A 358 -7.25 15.93 -25.63
C MET A 358 -6.46 15.53 -26.89
N MET A 359 -5.78 14.40 -26.82
CA MET A 359 -4.96 13.85 -27.89
C MET A 359 -5.70 12.78 -28.70
N GLN A 360 -6.85 12.31 -28.20
CA GLN A 360 -7.71 11.33 -28.83
C GLN A 360 -9.18 11.77 -28.73
N SER A 361 -10.00 11.40 -29.71
CA SER A 361 -11.46 11.61 -29.63
C SER A 361 -12.12 10.37 -29.02
N GLY A 362 -13.14 10.55 -28.19
CA GLY A 362 -13.88 9.43 -27.59
C GLY A 362 -14.58 9.80 -26.30
N LEU A 363 -15.10 8.79 -25.62
CA LEU A 363 -15.70 8.92 -24.29
C LEU A 363 -14.62 8.86 -23.20
N VAL A 364 -14.53 9.92 -22.42
CA VAL A 364 -13.76 9.98 -21.17
C VAL A 364 -14.62 9.34 -20.09
N HIS A 365 -14.18 8.16 -19.63
CA HIS A 365 -14.88 7.37 -18.63
C HIS A 365 -14.49 7.75 -17.19
N GLY A 366 -13.33 8.38 -17.01
CA GLY A 366 -12.80 8.68 -15.69
C GLY A 366 -11.43 9.35 -15.72
N LEU A 367 -10.86 9.49 -14.52
CA LEU A 367 -9.47 9.92 -14.29
C LEU A 367 -8.67 8.78 -13.69
N ALA A 368 -7.49 8.52 -14.26
CA ALA A 368 -6.50 7.59 -13.75
C ALA A 368 -5.45 8.35 -12.94
N PHE A 369 -5.01 7.74 -11.84
CA PHE A 369 -4.09 8.29 -10.87
C PHE A 369 -2.94 7.31 -10.63
N TRP A 370 -1.74 7.85 -10.55
CA TRP A 370 -0.54 7.16 -10.07
C TRP A 370 0.35 8.20 -9.38
N PHE A 371 1.42 7.73 -8.75
CA PHE A 371 2.36 8.63 -8.09
C PHE A 371 3.81 8.20 -8.25
N ASP A 372 4.68 9.19 -8.16
CA ASP A 372 6.12 8.99 -8.07
C ASP A 372 6.62 9.67 -6.79
N VAL A 373 7.63 9.10 -6.14
CA VAL A 373 8.33 9.77 -5.05
C VAL A 373 9.82 9.87 -5.37
N ALA A 374 10.42 11.01 -5.01
CA ALA A 374 11.83 11.25 -5.22
C ALA A 374 12.56 11.33 -3.88
N PHE A 375 13.69 10.63 -3.81
CA PHE A 375 14.67 10.70 -2.74
C PHE A 375 15.77 11.66 -3.19
N MET A 376 15.68 12.93 -2.78
CA MET A 376 16.62 13.97 -3.18
C MET A 376 17.80 14.00 -2.20
N GLY A 377 18.78 13.15 -2.42
CA GLY A 377 20.00 13.11 -1.61
C GLY A 377 21.08 14.07 -2.13
N SER A 378 22.12 14.24 -1.32
CA SER A 378 23.26 15.11 -1.64
C SER A 378 24.09 14.62 -2.82
N VAL A 379 24.07 13.32 -3.10
CA VAL A 379 24.82 12.71 -4.22
C VAL A 379 23.96 12.63 -5.47
N MET A 380 22.73 12.13 -5.35
CA MET A 380 21.81 11.98 -6.47
C MET A 380 20.35 11.91 -6.04
N THR A 381 19.47 12.25 -6.98
CA THR A 381 18.02 12.00 -6.86
C THR A 381 17.67 10.62 -7.40
N VAL A 382 17.04 9.79 -6.59
CA VAL A 382 16.49 8.48 -7.00
C VAL A 382 14.96 8.55 -7.01
N TRP A 383 14.32 7.95 -8.01
CA TRP A 383 12.87 7.94 -8.15
C TRP A 383 12.31 6.53 -7.94
N LEU A 384 11.22 6.44 -7.20
CA LEU A 384 10.31 5.29 -7.17
C LEU A 384 9.04 5.72 -7.88
N SER A 385 8.72 5.07 -9.00
CA SER A 385 7.54 5.38 -9.80
C SER A 385 6.51 4.26 -9.73
N THR A 386 5.24 4.63 -9.72
CA THR A 386 4.09 3.72 -9.88
C THR A 386 3.35 3.97 -11.21
N ALA A 387 4.00 4.67 -12.15
CA ALA A 387 3.40 4.98 -13.44
C ALA A 387 3.04 3.71 -14.22
N PRO A 388 1.96 3.72 -15.03
CA PRO A 388 1.58 2.58 -15.87
C PRO A 388 2.59 2.27 -16.99
N THR A 389 3.59 3.13 -17.18
CA THR A 389 4.73 2.90 -18.08
C THR A 389 5.89 2.14 -17.42
N GLU A 390 5.87 2.00 -16.09
CA GLU A 390 6.94 1.39 -15.30
C GLU A 390 6.55 -0.03 -14.85
N PRO A 391 7.52 -0.84 -14.38
CA PRO A 391 7.22 -2.14 -13.81
C PRO A 391 6.19 -2.07 -12.68
N LEU A 392 5.29 -3.05 -12.64
CA LEU A 392 4.18 -3.07 -11.71
C LEU A 392 4.66 -3.16 -10.25
N THR A 393 4.03 -2.37 -9.39
CA THR A 393 4.22 -2.38 -7.93
C THR A 393 2.93 -2.81 -7.24
N HIS A 394 2.99 -3.13 -5.94
CA HIS A 394 1.79 -3.51 -5.18
C HIS A 394 0.76 -2.38 -5.02
N TRP A 395 1.13 -1.13 -5.29
CA TRP A 395 0.20 0.01 -5.30
C TRP A 395 -0.71 0.02 -6.54
N TYR A 396 -0.31 -0.66 -7.62
CA TYR A 396 -0.96 -0.59 -8.93
C TYR A 396 -1.18 0.87 -9.36
N GLN A 397 -2.26 1.14 -10.08
CA GLN A 397 -2.79 2.46 -10.33
C GLN A 397 -4.24 2.53 -9.83
N VAL A 398 -4.78 3.75 -9.73
CA VAL A 398 -6.16 3.96 -9.27
C VAL A 398 -6.97 4.67 -10.33
N ARG A 399 -8.14 4.14 -10.67
CA ARG A 399 -9.06 4.74 -11.65
C ARG A 399 -10.36 5.15 -10.98
N CYS A 400 -10.72 6.40 -11.14
CA CYS A 400 -11.97 6.97 -10.64
C CYS A 400 -12.90 7.23 -11.83
N LEU A 401 -14.01 6.50 -11.91
CA LEU A 401 -15.01 6.68 -12.96
C LEU A 401 -15.77 7.99 -12.75
N LEU A 402 -16.24 8.58 -13.85
CA LEU A 402 -17.28 9.61 -13.84
C LEU A 402 -18.65 8.91 -13.85
N GLN A 403 -19.67 9.50 -13.22
CA GLN A 403 -21.02 8.92 -13.26
C GLN A 403 -21.59 8.93 -14.69
N SER A 404 -21.30 9.99 -15.45
CA SER A 404 -21.64 10.12 -16.86
C SER A 404 -20.37 10.38 -17.66
N PRO A 405 -20.05 9.57 -18.67
CA PRO A 405 -18.85 9.77 -19.47
C PRO A 405 -18.98 11.05 -20.31
N LEU A 406 -17.85 11.70 -20.59
CA LEU A 406 -17.79 12.93 -21.37
C LEU A 406 -17.23 12.66 -22.75
N PHE A 407 -17.97 13.01 -23.80
CA PHE A 407 -17.43 12.94 -25.15
C PHE A 407 -16.49 14.12 -25.42
N THR A 408 -15.31 13.82 -25.95
CA THR A 408 -14.31 14.81 -26.35
C THR A 408 -13.78 14.52 -27.75
N LYS A 409 -13.37 15.56 -28.46
CA LYS A 409 -12.65 15.46 -29.73
C LYS A 409 -11.17 15.78 -29.53
N VAL A 410 -10.31 15.29 -30.43
CA VAL A 410 -8.91 15.71 -30.49
C VAL A 410 -8.85 17.25 -30.57
N GLY A 411 -8.03 17.86 -29.72
CA GLY A 411 -7.89 19.31 -29.61
C GLY A 411 -8.84 19.99 -28.62
N ASP A 412 -9.87 19.29 -28.12
CA ASP A 412 -10.72 19.82 -27.05
C ASP A 412 -9.92 19.98 -25.75
N THR A 413 -10.47 20.78 -24.84
CA THR A 413 -9.92 20.98 -23.50
C THR A 413 -10.87 20.39 -22.47
N LEU A 414 -10.37 19.43 -21.67
CA LEU A 414 -11.05 18.95 -20.47
C LEU A 414 -10.45 19.65 -19.24
N THR A 415 -11.25 20.44 -18.53
CA THR A 415 -10.84 21.15 -17.31
C THR A 415 -11.61 20.68 -16.09
N GLY A 416 -11.06 20.92 -14.91
CA GLY A 416 -11.75 20.54 -13.70
C GLY A 416 -10.88 20.56 -12.45
N THR A 417 -11.36 19.85 -11.43
CA THR A 417 -10.66 19.72 -10.16
C THR A 417 -10.97 18.38 -9.53
N ALA A 418 -9.93 17.71 -9.03
CA ALA A 418 -10.06 16.64 -8.05
C ALA A 418 -9.77 17.20 -6.65
N VAL A 419 -10.70 17.04 -5.72
CA VAL A 419 -10.57 17.47 -4.33
C VAL A 419 -10.58 16.24 -3.44
N LEU A 420 -9.54 16.05 -2.64
CA LEU A 420 -9.45 14.99 -1.65
C LEU A 420 -9.64 15.64 -0.27
N ILE A 421 -10.62 15.16 0.49
CA ILE A 421 -10.92 15.63 1.85
C ILE A 421 -10.66 14.49 2.83
N ALA A 422 -9.75 14.70 3.77
CA ALA A 422 -9.39 13.69 4.76
C ALA A 422 -10.60 13.35 5.64
N ASN A 423 -10.84 12.06 5.86
CA ASN A 423 -11.88 11.55 6.75
C ASN A 423 -11.28 10.80 7.95
N LYS A 424 -12.11 10.54 8.96
CA LYS A 424 -11.67 9.93 10.23
C LYS A 424 -11.35 8.43 10.13
N ARG A 425 -11.62 7.80 8.98
CA ARG A 425 -11.37 6.37 8.71
C ARG A 425 -9.99 6.13 8.07
N GLN A 426 -9.05 7.06 8.29
CA GLN A 426 -7.69 7.03 7.72
C GLN A 426 -7.69 7.02 6.18
N SER A 427 -8.60 7.77 5.55
CA SER A 427 -8.68 7.84 4.09
C SER A 427 -9.22 9.20 3.63
N TYR A 428 -9.61 9.29 2.36
CA TYR A 428 -10.08 10.51 1.72
C TYR A 428 -11.41 10.29 1.01
N ASP A 429 -12.29 11.27 1.18
CA ASP A 429 -13.45 11.44 0.31
C ASP A 429 -12.99 12.24 -0.92
N ILE A 430 -13.15 11.67 -2.11
CA ILE A 430 -12.69 12.26 -3.36
C ILE A 430 -13.90 12.88 -4.06
N SER A 431 -13.79 14.14 -4.49
CA SER A 431 -14.75 14.80 -5.36
C SER A 431 -14.08 15.21 -6.66
N ILE A 432 -14.58 14.70 -7.78
CA ILE A 432 -14.09 15.03 -9.12
C ILE A 432 -15.17 15.83 -9.84
N VAL A 433 -14.78 16.95 -10.41
CA VAL A 433 -15.59 17.75 -11.32
C VAL A 433 -14.80 17.93 -12.61
N ALA A 434 -15.37 17.57 -13.74
CA ALA A 434 -14.75 17.70 -15.05
C ALA A 434 -15.73 18.33 -16.06
N GLU A 435 -15.22 19.19 -16.94
CA GLU A 435 -15.99 19.93 -17.94
C GLU A 435 -15.21 20.04 -19.26
N VAL A 436 -15.88 19.81 -20.38
CA VAL A 436 -15.34 20.01 -21.73
C VAL A 436 -15.61 21.46 -22.14
N GLU A 437 -14.56 22.29 -22.26
CA GLU A 437 -14.69 23.74 -22.48
C GLU A 437 -15.52 24.07 -23.74
N GLN A 438 -15.37 23.27 -24.81
CA GLN A 438 -15.99 23.52 -26.11
C GLN A 438 -17.49 23.21 -26.15
N THR A 439 -17.97 22.28 -25.33
CA THR A 439 -19.38 21.85 -25.33
C THR A 439 -20.14 22.29 -24.08
N GLY A 440 -19.43 22.68 -23.02
CA GLY A 440 -20.00 22.92 -21.68
C GLY A 440 -20.52 21.64 -21.01
N SER A 441 -20.23 20.46 -21.57
CA SER A 441 -20.64 19.18 -20.97
C SER A 441 -19.86 18.93 -19.70
N LYS A 442 -20.56 18.69 -18.60
CA LYS A 442 -20.00 18.54 -17.27
C LYS A 442 -20.37 17.20 -16.67
N ALA A 443 -19.40 16.58 -16.00
CA ALA A 443 -19.59 15.37 -15.22
C ALA A 443 -18.97 15.53 -13.84
N THR A 444 -19.55 14.84 -12.87
CA THR A 444 -19.07 14.83 -11.50
C THR A 444 -19.10 13.42 -10.95
N ASN A 445 -18.26 13.15 -9.96
CA ASN A 445 -18.42 11.98 -9.11
C ASN A 445 -17.86 12.25 -7.71
N THR A 446 -18.38 11.51 -6.72
CA THR A 446 -17.78 11.40 -5.39
C THR A 446 -17.38 9.96 -5.16
N LEU A 447 -16.21 9.75 -4.55
CA LEU A 447 -15.66 8.41 -4.30
C LEU A 447 -15.14 8.31 -2.87
N ASP A 448 -15.17 7.10 -2.31
CA ASP A 448 -14.62 6.79 -1.00
C ASP A 448 -13.35 5.94 -1.15
N LEU A 449 -12.18 6.56 -0.90
CA LEU A 449 -10.90 5.87 -1.03
C LEU A 449 -10.69 4.79 0.04
N LYS A 450 -11.53 4.75 1.09
CA LYS A 450 -11.49 3.68 2.09
C LYS A 450 -12.03 2.35 1.55
N ASN A 451 -12.89 2.39 0.53
CA ASN A 451 -13.55 1.22 -0.04
C ASN A 451 -13.21 1.02 -1.53
N PRO A 452 -11.92 0.76 -1.86
CA PRO A 452 -11.53 0.52 -3.24
C PRO A 452 -12.01 -0.85 -3.75
N PHE A 453 -12.28 -0.93 -5.05
CA PHE A 453 -12.54 -2.19 -5.74
C PHE A 453 -11.23 -2.72 -6.36
N PHE A 454 -10.71 -3.82 -5.82
CA PHE A 454 -9.54 -4.51 -6.37
C PHE A 454 -9.94 -5.35 -7.58
N ARG A 455 -9.46 -4.95 -8.76
CA ARG A 455 -9.82 -5.58 -10.04
C ARG A 455 -8.67 -6.37 -10.69
N TYR A 456 -7.45 -6.28 -10.15
CA TYR A 456 -6.30 -6.97 -10.73
C TYR A 456 -6.49 -8.50 -10.69
N THR A 457 -6.37 -9.14 -11.86
CA THR A 457 -6.52 -10.60 -12.04
C THR A 457 -5.23 -11.28 -12.52
N GLY A 458 -4.14 -10.53 -12.73
CA GLY A 458 -2.91 -11.03 -13.35
C GLY A 458 -2.97 -11.14 -14.88
N SER A 459 -4.12 -10.88 -15.51
CA SER A 459 -4.25 -10.84 -16.96
C SER A 459 -3.62 -9.56 -17.55
N SER A 460 -2.99 -9.68 -18.71
CA SER A 460 -2.42 -8.53 -19.42
C SER A 460 -3.53 -7.56 -19.82
N PRO A 461 -3.41 -6.25 -19.50
CA PRO A 461 -4.39 -5.26 -19.91
C PRO A 461 -4.58 -5.22 -21.43
N ALA A 462 -5.82 -5.18 -21.88
CA ALA A 462 -6.14 -5.03 -23.30
C ALA A 462 -6.08 -3.55 -23.71
N PRO A 463 -5.54 -3.22 -24.90
CA PRO A 463 -5.60 -1.86 -25.41
C PRO A 463 -7.00 -1.52 -25.94
N PRO A 464 -7.33 -0.23 -26.11
CA PRO A 464 -8.60 0.20 -26.68
C PRO A 464 -8.90 -0.47 -28.04
N PRO A 465 -10.14 -0.90 -28.32
CA PRO A 465 -10.52 -1.44 -29.62
C PRO A 465 -10.13 -0.50 -30.77
N GLY A 466 -9.46 -1.02 -31.80
CA GLY A 466 -8.98 -0.23 -32.95
C GLY A 466 -7.60 0.41 -32.78
N SER A 467 -6.96 0.31 -31.60
CA SER A 467 -5.59 0.80 -31.35
C SER A 467 -4.50 -0.25 -31.66
N HIS A 468 -4.65 -0.96 -32.78
CA HIS A 468 -3.66 -1.92 -33.26
C HIS A 468 -2.44 -1.18 -33.83
N TYR A 469 -1.38 -1.09 -33.02
CA TYR A 469 -0.01 -0.88 -33.50
C TYR A 469 0.81 -2.18 -33.47
N THR A 470 0.18 -3.35 -33.41
CA THR A 470 0.90 -4.59 -33.73
C THR A 470 1.24 -4.56 -35.21
N SER A 471 2.54 -4.66 -35.53
CA SER A 471 2.93 -4.69 -36.94
C SER A 471 2.32 -5.95 -37.60
N PRO A 472 1.95 -5.90 -38.89
CA PRO A 472 1.48 -7.08 -39.62
C PRO A 472 2.41 -8.30 -39.45
N SER A 473 3.70 -8.05 -39.18
CA SER A 473 4.72 -9.07 -38.90
C SER A 473 4.46 -9.85 -37.61
N GLU A 474 4.06 -9.20 -36.50
CA GLU A 474 3.77 -9.89 -35.23
C GLU A 474 2.52 -10.77 -35.33
N ASN A 475 1.53 -10.33 -36.12
CA ASN A 475 0.34 -11.11 -36.39
C ASN A 475 0.68 -12.36 -37.23
N ILE A 476 1.60 -12.23 -38.20
CA ILE A 476 2.10 -13.36 -38.98
C ILE A 476 2.87 -14.35 -38.11
N TRP A 477 3.74 -13.91 -37.20
CA TRP A 477 4.49 -14.82 -36.31
C TRP A 477 3.59 -15.55 -35.31
N ASN A 478 2.59 -14.87 -34.75
CA ASN A 478 1.62 -15.49 -33.85
C ASN A 478 0.67 -16.46 -34.56
N THR A 479 0.40 -16.26 -35.85
CA THR A 479 -0.44 -17.17 -36.66
C THR A 479 0.38 -18.29 -37.30
N ALA A 480 1.68 -18.09 -37.54
CA ALA A 480 2.61 -19.08 -38.10
C ALA A 480 3.09 -20.10 -37.05
N GLY A 481 3.05 -19.77 -35.76
CA GLY A 481 3.36 -20.70 -34.66
C GLY A 481 2.38 -21.87 -34.52
N THR A 482 1.24 -21.82 -35.21
CA THR A 482 0.16 -22.84 -35.13
C THR A 482 0.12 -23.79 -36.32
N TYR A 483 1.00 -23.63 -37.32
CA TYR A 483 1.11 -24.53 -38.47
C TYR A 483 2.49 -25.17 -38.58
N ASN A 484 2.82 -26.05 -37.63
CA ASN A 484 3.65 -27.22 -37.93
C ASN A 484 3.63 -28.25 -36.80
N MET A 485 2.64 -29.15 -36.82
CA MET A 485 2.88 -30.58 -36.55
C MET A 485 1.65 -31.43 -36.94
N ASN A 486 1.89 -32.36 -37.87
CA ASN A 486 1.09 -33.54 -38.20
C ASN A 486 -0.38 -33.36 -38.67
N GLN A 487 -0.60 -33.52 -39.98
CA GLN A 487 -1.32 -34.71 -40.46
C GLN A 487 -1.14 -34.97 -41.97
N ASN A 488 -0.82 -36.23 -42.23
CA ASN A 488 -0.67 -36.87 -43.52
C ASN A 488 -2.04 -37.39 -43.96
N VAL A 489 -2.76 -36.72 -44.88
CA VAL A 489 -3.92 -37.31 -45.58
C VAL A 489 -3.99 -36.81 -47.02
N THR A 490 -3.98 -37.78 -47.93
CA THR A 490 -4.19 -37.74 -49.38
C THR A 490 -5.49 -37.04 -49.81
N GLY A 491 -5.41 -36.17 -50.84
CA GLY A 491 -6.56 -35.75 -51.64
C GLY A 491 -6.37 -34.44 -52.40
N VAL A 492 -6.07 -34.52 -53.70
CA VAL A 492 -6.28 -33.46 -54.70
C VAL A 492 -7.35 -34.00 -55.68
N PRO A 493 -8.29 -33.18 -56.22
CA PRO A 493 -8.08 -32.41 -57.47
C PRO A 493 -8.69 -30.97 -57.40
N ALA A 494 -8.03 -29.89 -57.83
CA ALA A 494 -7.70 -29.40 -59.20
C ALA A 494 -8.79 -28.54 -59.89
N ALA A 495 -8.30 -27.45 -60.53
CA ALA A 495 -8.85 -26.63 -61.64
C ALA A 495 -9.71 -25.38 -61.28
N TYR A 496 -9.63 -24.19 -61.90
CA TYR A 496 -9.18 -23.67 -63.22
C TYR A 496 -8.70 -22.19 -63.06
N ASP A 497 -7.57 -21.73 -63.61
CA ASP A 497 -7.29 -21.16 -64.96
C ASP A 497 -8.01 -19.83 -65.32
N LEU A 498 -7.23 -18.74 -65.55
CA LEU A 498 -7.26 -17.99 -66.83
C LEU A 498 -6.12 -16.95 -66.98
N SER A 499 -5.29 -17.20 -68.00
CA SER A 499 -4.68 -16.24 -68.96
C SER A 499 -3.50 -15.35 -68.57
N ALA A 500 -2.36 -15.67 -69.20
CA ALA A 500 -1.21 -14.83 -69.47
C ALA A 500 -1.44 -13.91 -70.68
N VAL A 501 -0.76 -12.74 -70.72
CA VAL A 501 -0.33 -12.10 -71.98
C VAL A 501 1.05 -11.44 -71.79
N MET A 502 2.01 -12.06 -72.50
CA MET A 502 3.25 -11.54 -73.11
C MET A 502 4.31 -10.81 -72.27
N GLY A 503 5.44 -11.49 -72.10
CA GLY A 503 6.75 -10.86 -72.02
C GLY A 503 7.42 -10.75 -73.41
N THR A 504 8.22 -9.70 -73.57
CA THR A 504 9.40 -9.57 -74.45
C THR A 504 10.24 -8.43 -73.82
N GLY A 505 11.55 -8.46 -73.60
CA GLY A 505 12.60 -9.44 -73.76
C GLY A 505 13.95 -8.85 -73.28
N ALA A 506 14.95 -9.74 -73.21
CA ALA A 506 16.39 -9.55 -73.41
C ALA A 506 17.32 -8.80 -72.40
N ALA A 507 18.46 -9.49 -72.13
CA ALA A 507 19.82 -9.05 -71.75
C ALA A 507 20.06 -8.63 -70.26
N VAL A 508 20.72 -9.46 -69.41
CA VAL A 508 22.16 -9.87 -69.29
C VAL A 508 22.98 -8.88 -68.39
N PRO A 509 23.91 -9.38 -67.54
CA PRO A 509 24.17 -8.88 -66.17
C PRO A 509 25.58 -8.26 -65.97
N GLN A 510 25.98 -8.05 -64.69
CA GLN A 510 27.30 -7.65 -64.12
C GLN A 510 27.41 -6.15 -63.74
N ASN A 511 28.13 -5.69 -62.70
CA ASN A 511 29.07 -6.31 -61.77
C ASN A 511 29.28 -5.41 -60.52
N ASN A 512 29.74 -6.04 -59.44
CA ASN A 512 30.45 -5.54 -58.24
C ASN A 512 31.24 -4.21 -58.35
N LEU A 513 31.30 -3.44 -57.25
CA LEU A 513 32.53 -3.20 -56.43
C LEU A 513 32.32 -2.16 -55.31
N ILE A 514 33.20 -2.27 -54.32
CA ILE A 514 33.17 -1.76 -52.93
C ILE A 514 34.05 -0.48 -52.81
N PRO A 515 34.47 0.02 -51.62
CA PRO A 515 34.02 1.26 -50.96
C PRO A 515 35.10 2.37 -50.88
N ALA A 516 34.73 3.59 -50.43
CA ALA A 516 35.70 4.52 -49.85
C ALA A 516 35.02 5.52 -48.89
N GLY A 517 35.55 5.61 -47.67
CA GLY A 517 35.02 6.42 -46.57
C GLY A 517 35.50 7.87 -46.55
N GLY A 518 34.83 8.66 -45.70
CA GLY A 518 35.24 9.99 -45.27
C GLY A 518 34.54 10.33 -43.96
N VAL A 519 35.31 10.63 -42.92
CA VAL A 519 34.86 11.03 -41.57
C VAL A 519 34.94 12.55 -41.46
N ASN A 520 33.89 13.20 -40.93
CA ASN A 520 34.01 14.47 -40.17
C ASN A 520 32.75 14.76 -39.30
N HIS A 521 32.99 14.78 -37.99
CA HIS A 521 32.39 15.54 -36.86
C HIS A 521 30.85 15.77 -36.70
N THR A 522 30.28 15.00 -35.74
CA THR A 522 29.29 15.25 -34.61
C THR A 522 28.47 16.55 -34.50
N PRO A 523 27.32 16.62 -33.74
CA PRO A 523 26.68 15.61 -32.85
C PRO A 523 25.13 15.49 -32.95
N SER A 524 24.56 14.29 -32.75
CA SER A 524 23.17 14.09 -32.27
C SER A 524 22.96 12.62 -31.90
N ARG A 525 23.03 12.29 -30.60
CA ARG A 525 22.71 10.96 -30.07
C ARG A 525 21.19 10.80 -30.01
N VAL A 526 20.63 10.01 -30.93
CA VAL A 526 19.36 9.29 -30.74
C VAL A 526 19.76 7.81 -30.68
N GLY A 527 19.82 7.27 -29.47
CA GLY A 527 20.17 5.87 -29.23
C GLY A 527 18.92 5.01 -29.22
N SER A 528 18.60 4.39 -30.36
CA SER A 528 17.85 3.15 -30.42
C SER A 528 18.82 2.06 -30.84
N ILE A 529 19.23 1.20 -29.91
CA ILE A 529 19.80 -0.10 -30.26
C ILE A 529 19.10 -1.17 -29.43
N MET A 530 18.58 -2.12 -30.18
CA MET A 530 17.83 -3.30 -29.79
C MET A 530 18.68 -4.26 -28.95
N SER A 531 17.96 -5.01 -28.13
CA SER A 531 18.37 -6.24 -27.49
C SER A 531 18.97 -7.25 -28.49
N THR A 532 19.95 -8.02 -28.02
CA THR A 532 20.04 -9.49 -28.18
C THR A 532 21.32 -10.00 -27.53
N GLY A 533 21.22 -11.14 -26.85
CA GLY A 533 22.39 -11.82 -26.29
C GLY A 533 22.09 -12.99 -25.35
N LEU A 534 21.02 -13.76 -25.58
CA LEU A 534 20.90 -15.10 -25.03
C LEU A 534 21.88 -16.01 -25.78
N MET A 535 22.90 -16.52 -25.09
CA MET A 535 23.82 -17.53 -25.60
C MET A 535 23.27 -18.93 -25.29
N GLN A 536 22.99 -19.69 -26.35
CA GLN A 536 22.57 -21.08 -26.32
C GLN A 536 23.84 -21.96 -26.38
N GLY A 537 24.01 -22.83 -25.38
CA GLY A 537 25.17 -23.72 -25.27
C GLY A 537 25.11 -24.89 -26.26
N ASN A 538 26.27 -25.27 -26.79
CA ASN A 538 26.50 -26.57 -27.41
C ASN A 538 27.91 -27.06 -27.04
N ALA A 539 27.98 -28.35 -26.72
CA ALA A 539 29.18 -29.09 -26.33
C ALA A 539 29.96 -29.59 -27.56
N ALA A 540 31.30 -29.58 -27.47
CA ALA A 540 32.23 -30.70 -27.75
C ALA A 540 33.65 -30.22 -28.12
N ASP A 541 34.62 -31.00 -27.65
CA ASP A 541 36.02 -31.18 -28.07
C ASP A 541 37.15 -30.22 -27.65
N GLN A 542 38.04 -30.81 -26.82
CA GLN A 542 39.42 -30.45 -26.51
C GLN A 542 40.37 -31.20 -27.49
N PRO A 543 41.63 -30.74 -27.75
CA PRO A 543 42.74 -31.10 -26.84
C PRO A 543 43.91 -30.08 -26.68
N GLU A 544 44.50 -30.14 -25.48
CA GLU A 544 45.93 -30.01 -25.07
C GLU A 544 46.78 -28.72 -25.24
N ALA A 545 47.72 -28.58 -24.29
CA ALA A 545 48.40 -27.39 -23.74
C ALA A 545 49.91 -27.31 -24.18
N PRO A 546 50.91 -26.61 -23.54
CA PRO A 546 50.93 -25.82 -22.27
C PRO A 546 51.84 -24.54 -22.21
N ALA A 547 51.95 -23.99 -20.98
CA ALA A 547 53.02 -23.15 -20.36
C ALA A 547 52.80 -21.61 -20.34
N ALA A 548 53.00 -20.84 -19.25
CA ALA A 548 53.46 -21.10 -17.88
C ALA A 548 53.15 -19.92 -16.91
N GLY A 549 52.96 -20.25 -15.62
CA GLY A 549 53.30 -19.41 -14.45
C GLY A 549 52.22 -18.45 -13.90
N VAL A 550 51.99 -18.26 -12.59
CA VAL A 550 52.58 -18.73 -11.32
C VAL A 550 51.55 -18.52 -10.17
N HIS A 551 51.41 -19.53 -9.29
CA HIS A 551 50.94 -19.60 -7.89
C HIS A 551 49.50 -19.25 -7.37
N TYR A 552 48.85 -20.34 -6.93
CA TYR A 552 47.87 -20.64 -5.85
C TYR A 552 48.28 -20.19 -4.41
N PRO A 553 47.51 -20.49 -3.31
CA PRO A 553 46.06 -20.80 -3.13
C PRO A 553 45.42 -20.11 -1.88
N ILE A 554 44.09 -20.24 -1.68
CA ILE A 554 43.49 -20.88 -0.48
C ILE A 554 42.02 -21.19 -0.78
N SER A 555 41.70 -22.46 -0.57
CA SER A 555 40.44 -23.17 -0.77
C SER A 555 39.52 -23.10 0.45
N GLY A 556 38.20 -23.16 0.20
CA GLY A 556 37.20 -23.41 1.24
C GLY A 556 35.75 -23.36 0.75
N GLN A 557 35.40 -24.20 -0.23
CA GLN A 557 34.00 -24.50 -0.59
C GLN A 557 33.38 -25.45 0.46
N PHE A 558 32.15 -25.17 0.88
CA PHE A 558 31.23 -26.16 1.45
C PHE A 558 30.08 -26.43 0.45
N PRO A 559 29.52 -27.66 0.41
CA PRO A 559 28.78 -28.20 -0.72
C PRO A 559 27.28 -27.92 -0.64
N MET A 560 26.68 -27.48 -1.75
CA MET A 560 25.23 -27.54 -1.98
C MET A 560 24.91 -28.86 -2.67
N GLY A 561 24.55 -29.87 -1.87
CA GLY A 561 23.93 -31.11 -2.34
C GLY A 561 22.45 -31.10 -1.95
N GLY A 562 21.57 -30.90 -2.92
CA GLY A 562 20.12 -30.95 -2.73
C GLY A 562 19.39 -30.89 -4.07
N SER A 563 18.48 -31.83 -4.28
CA SER A 563 17.82 -32.20 -5.52
C SER A 563 17.12 -31.05 -6.25
N SER A 564 17.25 -31.00 -7.58
CA SER A 564 16.45 -30.14 -8.45
C SER A 564 14.98 -30.59 -8.43
N VAL A 565 14.13 -29.84 -7.73
CA VAL A 565 12.67 -30.00 -7.81
C VAL A 565 12.17 -29.11 -8.93
N THR A 566 11.60 -29.77 -9.94
CA THR A 566 10.99 -29.22 -11.14
C THR A 566 9.88 -28.23 -10.79
N MET A 567 9.86 -27.10 -11.48
CA MET A 567 8.83 -26.05 -11.39
C MET A 567 7.46 -26.62 -11.73
N ALA A 568 6.62 -26.83 -10.70
CA ALA A 568 5.19 -27.03 -10.87
C ALA A 568 4.49 -25.66 -10.90
N SER A 569 3.66 -25.43 -11.90
CA SER A 569 2.80 -24.24 -12.03
C SER A 569 2.00 -24.00 -10.74
N PRO A 570 1.85 -22.73 -10.28
CA PRO A 570 0.92 -22.47 -9.20
C PRO A 570 -0.50 -22.76 -9.68
N VAL A 571 -1.09 -23.77 -9.04
CA VAL A 571 -2.51 -24.09 -9.09
C VAL A 571 -3.30 -22.82 -8.75
N ALA A 572 -4.25 -22.46 -9.61
CA ALA A 572 -5.21 -21.39 -9.36
C ALA A 572 -5.97 -21.67 -8.05
N ILE A 573 -5.70 -20.88 -7.02
CA ILE A 573 -6.51 -20.86 -5.81
C ILE A 573 -7.69 -19.94 -6.10
N SER A 574 -8.89 -20.51 -6.08
CA SER A 574 -10.17 -19.81 -6.18
C SER A 574 -10.24 -18.67 -5.17
N GLY A 575 -10.57 -17.46 -5.67
CA GLY A 575 -10.62 -16.24 -4.88
C GLY A 575 -11.51 -16.33 -3.66
N SER A 576 -10.94 -16.04 -2.50
CA SER A 576 -11.68 -15.62 -1.31
C SER A 576 -11.83 -14.11 -1.36
N THR A 577 -13.03 -13.65 -1.74
CA THR A 577 -13.48 -12.27 -1.58
C THR A 577 -13.38 -11.90 -0.10
N ILE A 578 -12.46 -10.98 0.24
CA ILE A 578 -12.37 -10.42 1.59
C ILE A 578 -13.41 -9.31 1.68
N HIS A 579 -14.54 -9.60 2.32
CA HIS A 579 -15.54 -8.61 2.69
C HIS A 579 -14.99 -7.73 3.83
N TYR A 580 -14.87 -6.43 3.58
CA TYR A 580 -14.82 -5.45 4.66
C TYR A 580 -16.20 -5.40 5.30
N GLY A 581 -16.31 -5.95 6.52
CA GLY A 581 -17.52 -5.85 7.33
C GLY A 581 -17.73 -4.42 7.79
N SER A 582 -18.94 -3.93 7.54
CA SER A 582 -19.54 -2.67 8.04
C SER A 582 -19.55 -2.55 9.56
#